data_AF-A0A3B8TBE9-F1
#
_entry.id   AF-A0A3B8TBE9-F1
#
_cell.length_a   1.000
_cell.length_b   1.000
_cell.length_c   1.000
_cell.angle_alpha   90.00
_cell.angle_beta   90.00
_cell.angle_gamma   90.00
#
_symmetry.space_group_name_H-M   'P 1'
#
loop_
_entity.id
_entity.type
_entity.pdbx_description
1 polymer ?
#
loop_
_entity_poly.entity_id
_entity_poly.type
_entity_poly.pdbx_seq_one_letter_code
_entity_poly.pdbx_strand_id
1 'polypeptide(L)'
;MSLFKKFIIIASLLSLTACQSAYYTAWEKLGVEKRDILVDRVEDARDSQTDAQKQFASALAEFTSLINFDGGDLESVYDGLNSQYLESEAAAKAVSKRIDKVESVAEALFSEWEEELNLYTNAKLKRDSQGKLRETQTQYKSMLRAMRKVESSMPPVLSALQNNVL
;
A
#
# COMPACT_ATOMS: atom_id res chain seq x y z
N MET A 1 -10.33 -24.19 -49.99
CA MET A 1 -9.53 -23.05 -49.48
C MET A 1 -10.18 -22.28 -48.33
N SER A 2 -11.48 -21.94 -48.39
CA SER A 2 -12.18 -21.12 -47.38
C SER A 2 -12.36 -21.81 -46.01
N LEU A 3 -12.67 -23.11 -45.98
CA LEU A 3 -12.89 -23.88 -44.75
C LEU A 3 -11.61 -24.06 -43.90
N PHE A 4 -10.45 -24.26 -44.55
CA PHE A 4 -9.17 -24.44 -43.87
C PHE A 4 -8.69 -23.15 -43.19
N LYS A 5 -8.92 -21.98 -43.83
CA LYS A 5 -8.66 -20.67 -43.22
C LYS A 5 -9.55 -20.42 -42.00
N LYS A 6 -10.84 -20.78 -42.07
CA LYS A 6 -11.76 -20.69 -40.91
C LYS A 6 -11.30 -21.57 -39.75
N PHE A 7 -10.83 -22.78 -40.03
CA PHE A 7 -10.33 -23.70 -39.01
C PHE A 7 -9.06 -23.19 -38.32
N ILE A 8 -8.12 -22.60 -39.06
CA ILE A 8 -6.92 -21.98 -38.49
C ILE A 8 -7.27 -20.80 -37.58
N ILE A 9 -8.22 -19.94 -37.98
CA ILE A 9 -8.65 -18.80 -37.16
C ILE A 9 -9.31 -19.30 -35.86
N ILE A 10 -10.18 -20.30 -35.95
CA ILE A 10 -10.85 -20.88 -34.78
C ILE A 10 -9.85 -21.56 -33.83
N ALA A 11 -8.88 -22.31 -34.37
CA ALA A 11 -7.82 -22.93 -33.57
C ALA A 11 -6.92 -21.88 -32.90
N SER A 12 -6.64 -20.76 -33.58
CA SER A 12 -5.88 -19.65 -32.99
C SER A 12 -6.66 -18.99 -31.85
N LEU A 13 -7.95 -18.71 -32.00
CA LEU A 13 -8.77 -18.16 -30.91
C LEU A 13 -8.87 -19.11 -29.70
N LEU A 14 -8.96 -20.43 -29.93
CA LEU A 14 -8.98 -21.44 -28.87
C LEU A 14 -7.64 -21.55 -28.12
N SER A 15 -6.52 -21.26 -28.79
CA SER A 15 -5.20 -21.25 -28.15
C SER A 15 -4.99 -20.04 -27.21
N LEU A 16 -5.58 -18.88 -27.51
CA LEU A 16 -5.48 -17.69 -26.64
C LEU A 16 -6.26 -17.85 -25.33
N THR A 17 -7.41 -18.54 -25.34
CA THR A 17 -8.19 -18.79 -24.11
C THR A 17 -7.50 -19.78 -23.18
N ALA A 18 -6.78 -20.75 -23.73
CA ALA A 18 -5.95 -21.67 -22.95
C ALA A 18 -4.77 -20.96 -22.26
N CYS A 19 -4.16 -19.96 -22.88
CA CYS A 19 -3.09 -19.16 -22.24
C CYS A 19 -3.57 -18.35 -21.03
N GLN A 20 -4.79 -17.78 -21.06
CA GLN A 20 -5.36 -17.09 -19.89
C GLN A 20 -5.65 -18.07 -18.74
N SER A 21 -6.13 -19.28 -19.03
CA SER A 21 -6.32 -20.29 -17.98
C SER A 21 -5.00 -20.65 -17.30
N ALA A 22 -3.92 -20.87 -18.06
CA ALA A 22 -2.61 -21.18 -17.50
C ALA A 22 -2.05 -20.03 -16.64
N TYR A 23 -2.27 -18.77 -17.03
CA TYR A 23 -1.88 -17.60 -16.25
C TYR A 23 -2.55 -17.59 -14.87
N TYR A 24 -3.87 -17.67 -14.80
CA TYR A 24 -4.56 -17.63 -13.51
C TYR A 24 -4.36 -18.91 -12.66
N THR A 25 -4.22 -20.07 -13.29
CA THR A 25 -3.95 -21.33 -12.59
C THR A 25 -2.55 -21.36 -11.97
N ALA A 26 -1.57 -20.62 -12.51
CA ALA A 26 -0.26 -20.46 -11.90
C ALA A 26 -0.33 -19.60 -10.61
N TRP A 27 -1.13 -18.53 -10.62
CA TRP A 27 -1.32 -17.65 -9.46
C TRP A 27 -2.18 -18.30 -8.35
N GLU A 28 -3.22 -19.07 -8.70
CA GLU A 28 -4.01 -19.85 -7.74
C GLU A 28 -3.15 -20.91 -7.00
N LYS A 29 -2.16 -21.52 -7.68
CA LYS A 29 -1.20 -22.46 -7.07
C LYS A 29 -0.19 -21.80 -6.13
N LEU A 30 0.00 -20.48 -6.24
CA LEU A 30 0.85 -19.67 -5.36
C LEU A 30 0.05 -19.02 -4.21
N GLY A 31 -1.24 -19.34 -4.07
CA GLY A 31 -2.10 -18.87 -2.98
C GLY A 31 -2.73 -17.50 -3.18
N VAL A 32 -2.60 -16.91 -4.39
CA VAL A 32 -3.21 -15.62 -4.73
C VAL A 32 -4.55 -15.87 -5.39
N GLU A 33 -5.63 -15.38 -4.79
CA GLU A 33 -6.95 -15.52 -5.38
C GLU A 33 -7.17 -14.51 -6.51
N LYS A 34 -7.97 -14.87 -7.51
CA LYS A 34 -8.35 -13.98 -8.62
C LYS A 34 -8.96 -12.65 -8.15
N ARG A 35 -9.57 -12.63 -6.94
CA ARG A 35 -10.07 -11.41 -6.31
C ARG A 35 -8.95 -10.46 -5.90
N ASP A 36 -7.84 -10.98 -5.39
CA ASP A 36 -6.71 -10.18 -4.92
C ASP A 36 -6.00 -9.58 -6.15
N ILE A 37 -5.85 -10.37 -7.23
CA ILE A 37 -5.39 -9.88 -8.55
C ILE A 37 -6.32 -8.78 -9.11
N LEU A 38 -7.63 -8.90 -8.90
CA LEU A 38 -8.59 -7.91 -9.37
C LEU A 38 -8.51 -6.62 -8.54
N VAL A 39 -8.33 -6.72 -7.22
CA VAL A 39 -8.10 -5.56 -6.34
C VAL A 39 -6.82 -4.84 -6.76
N ASP A 40 -5.69 -5.55 -6.87
CA ASP A 40 -4.42 -4.97 -7.30
C ASP A 40 -4.54 -4.25 -8.65
N ARG A 41 -5.20 -4.86 -9.63
CA ARG A 41 -5.38 -4.25 -10.96
C ARG A 41 -6.31 -3.03 -10.95
N VAL A 42 -7.31 -3.02 -10.08
CA VAL A 42 -8.20 -1.85 -9.91
C VAL A 42 -7.45 -0.72 -9.22
N GLU A 43 -6.61 -1.04 -8.23
CA GLU A 43 -5.71 -0.08 -7.58
C GLU A 43 -4.70 0.50 -8.58
N ASP A 44 -3.99 -0.34 -9.34
CA ASP A 44 -3.04 0.08 -10.38
C ASP A 44 -3.69 1.00 -11.44
N ALA A 45 -4.92 0.67 -11.86
CA ALA A 45 -5.66 1.45 -12.85
C ALA A 45 -6.07 2.82 -12.28
N ARG A 46 -6.51 2.86 -11.01
CA ARG A 46 -6.85 4.11 -10.31
C ARG A 46 -5.61 4.98 -10.12
N ASP A 47 -4.48 4.39 -9.75
CA ASP A 47 -3.24 5.11 -9.54
C ASP A 47 -2.71 5.68 -10.87
N SER A 48 -2.77 4.90 -11.95
CA SER A 48 -2.44 5.37 -13.31
C SER A 48 -3.36 6.50 -13.79
N GLN A 49 -4.66 6.44 -13.49
CA GLN A 49 -5.60 7.53 -13.79
C GLN A 49 -5.25 8.81 -13.04
N THR A 50 -4.87 8.67 -11.76
CA THR A 50 -4.46 9.81 -10.93
C THR A 50 -3.19 10.46 -11.48
N ASP A 51 -2.19 9.67 -11.85
CA ASP A 51 -0.94 10.19 -12.41
C ASP A 51 -1.18 10.88 -13.76
N ALA A 52 -2.08 10.33 -14.58
CA ALA A 52 -2.53 11.00 -15.80
C ALA A 52 -3.23 12.34 -15.49
N GLN A 53 -4.09 12.40 -14.48
CA GLN A 53 -4.77 13.64 -14.07
C GLN A 53 -3.79 14.70 -13.55
N LYS A 54 -2.79 14.32 -12.75
CA LYS A 54 -1.68 15.21 -12.35
C LYS A 54 -0.93 15.75 -13.57
N GLN A 55 -0.66 14.89 -14.55
CA GLN A 55 0.01 15.29 -15.78
C GLN A 55 -0.85 16.26 -16.60
N PHE A 56 -2.17 16.02 -16.70
CA PHE A 56 -3.10 16.92 -17.37
C PHE A 56 -3.25 18.26 -16.63
N ALA A 57 -3.31 18.26 -15.30
CA ALA A 57 -3.35 19.49 -14.50
C ALA A 57 -2.06 20.29 -14.67
N SER A 58 -0.90 19.63 -14.68
CA SER A 58 0.40 20.28 -14.93
C SER A 58 0.47 20.88 -16.34
N ALA A 59 0.02 20.13 -17.35
CA ALA A 59 -0.03 20.61 -18.73
C ALA A 59 -1.02 21.77 -18.90
N LEU A 60 -2.15 21.75 -18.20
CA LEU A 60 -3.13 22.83 -18.19
C LEU A 60 -2.55 24.08 -17.52
N ALA A 61 -1.88 23.96 -16.37
CA ALA A 61 -1.23 25.07 -15.70
C ALA A 61 -0.16 25.74 -16.59
N GLU A 62 0.66 24.94 -17.28
CA GLU A 62 1.65 25.44 -18.24
C GLU A 62 0.97 26.17 -19.43
N PHE A 63 -0.12 25.62 -19.96
CA PHE A 63 -0.90 26.25 -21.02
C PHE A 63 -1.55 27.57 -20.56
N THR A 64 -2.17 27.58 -19.39
CA THR A 64 -2.80 28.74 -18.74
C THR A 64 -1.80 29.87 -18.50
N SER A 65 -0.58 29.53 -18.05
CA SER A 65 0.53 30.48 -17.89
C SER A 65 0.93 31.15 -19.21
N LEU A 66 0.89 30.42 -20.33
CA LEU A 66 1.19 30.99 -21.65
C LEU A 66 0.11 31.97 -22.14
N ILE A 67 -1.15 31.79 -21.72
CA ILE A 67 -2.29 32.59 -22.19
C ILE A 67 -2.73 33.69 -21.20
N ASN A 68 -2.06 33.87 -20.05
CA ASN A 68 -2.43 34.79 -18.97
C ASN A 68 -3.92 34.66 -18.56
N PHE A 69 -4.43 33.43 -18.55
CA PHE A 69 -5.76 33.13 -18.02
C PHE A 69 -5.60 32.83 -16.53
N ASP A 70 -6.47 33.38 -15.68
CA ASP A 70 -6.46 33.19 -14.23
C ASP A 70 -7.74 32.42 -13.92
N GLY A 71 -7.66 31.14 -13.57
CA GLY A 71 -8.78 30.22 -13.41
C GLY A 71 -9.72 30.56 -12.25
N GLY A 72 -9.45 31.65 -11.53
CA GLY A 72 -10.30 32.24 -10.51
C GLY A 72 -10.39 31.40 -9.23
N ASP A 73 -11.47 31.56 -8.46
CA ASP A 73 -11.64 30.92 -7.15
C ASP A 73 -11.57 29.39 -7.20
N LEU A 74 -11.90 28.77 -8.34
CA LEU A 74 -11.90 27.32 -8.51
C LEU A 74 -10.48 26.73 -8.58
N GLU A 75 -9.56 27.41 -9.26
CA GLU A 75 -8.14 27.02 -9.34
C GLU A 75 -7.48 27.09 -7.95
N SER A 76 -7.76 28.14 -7.19
CA SER A 76 -7.28 28.30 -5.80
C SER A 76 -7.77 27.18 -4.87
N VAL A 77 -9.04 26.77 -5.01
CA VAL A 77 -9.60 25.64 -4.24
C VAL A 77 -8.93 24.32 -4.63
N TYR A 78 -8.71 24.10 -5.93
CA TYR A 78 -8.01 22.91 -6.42
C TYR A 78 -6.58 22.82 -5.87
N ASP A 79 -5.80 23.89 -6.01
CA ASP A 79 -4.42 23.94 -5.52
C ASP A 79 -4.33 23.71 -4.01
N GLY A 80 -5.27 24.30 -3.26
CA GLY A 80 -5.39 24.08 -1.83
C GLY A 80 -5.66 22.61 -1.47
N LEU A 81 -6.60 21.97 -2.16
CA LEU A 81 -6.92 20.55 -1.95
C LEU A 81 -5.76 19.64 -2.35
N ASN A 82 -5.05 19.95 -3.44
CA ASN A 82 -3.88 19.19 -3.89
C ASN A 82 -2.72 19.30 -2.89
N SER A 83 -2.45 20.50 -2.35
CA SER A 83 -1.46 20.68 -1.28
C SER A 83 -1.81 19.84 -0.05
N GLN A 84 -3.07 19.87 0.38
CA GLN A 84 -3.55 19.07 1.52
C GLN A 84 -3.43 17.57 1.29
N TYR A 85 -3.71 17.10 0.07
CA TYR A 85 -3.49 15.70 -0.31
C TYR A 85 -2.02 15.30 -0.19
N LEU A 86 -1.10 16.07 -0.77
CA LEU A 86 0.34 15.78 -0.75
C LEU A 86 0.90 15.80 0.68
N GLU A 87 0.50 16.78 1.49
CA GLU A 87 0.89 16.87 2.91
C GLU A 87 0.38 15.67 3.72
N SER A 88 -0.89 15.28 3.50
CA SER A 88 -1.49 14.12 4.16
C SER A 88 -0.81 12.82 3.75
N GLU A 89 -0.45 12.67 2.47
CA GLU A 89 0.25 11.49 1.96
C GLU A 89 1.64 11.38 2.60
N ALA A 90 2.37 12.49 2.68
CA ALA A 90 3.67 12.54 3.35
C ALA A 90 3.58 12.20 4.84
N ALA A 91 2.54 12.72 5.53
CA ALA A 91 2.29 12.43 6.93
C ALA A 91 1.97 10.94 7.16
N ALA A 92 1.16 10.33 6.31
CA ALA A 92 0.85 8.90 6.39
C ALA A 92 2.11 8.04 6.24
N LYS A 93 2.93 8.31 5.21
CA LYS A 93 4.23 7.64 5.00
C LYS A 93 5.15 7.79 6.21
N ALA A 94 5.17 8.98 6.83
CA ALA A 94 5.98 9.24 8.02
C ALA A 94 5.50 8.45 9.24
N VAL A 95 4.19 8.25 9.40
CA VAL A 95 3.61 7.43 10.47
C VAL A 95 3.99 5.96 10.28
N SER A 96 3.79 5.39 9.08
CA SER A 96 4.20 4.01 8.76
C SER A 96 5.65 3.76 9.12
N LYS A 97 6.55 4.61 8.63
CA LYS A 97 8.00 4.51 8.89
C LYS A 97 8.36 4.59 10.38
N ARG A 98 7.61 5.34 11.18
CA ARG A 98 7.83 5.43 12.63
C ARG A 98 7.37 4.16 13.34
N ILE A 99 6.23 3.58 12.93
CA ILE A 99 5.74 2.32 13.49
C ILE A 99 6.73 1.20 13.18
N ASP A 100 7.20 1.09 11.93
CA ASP A 100 8.20 0.09 11.53
C ASP A 100 9.50 0.19 12.35
N LYS A 101 9.96 1.42 12.64
CA LYS A 101 11.14 1.65 13.49
C LYS A 101 10.92 1.22 14.93
N VAL A 102 9.75 1.52 15.50
CA VAL A 102 9.39 1.06 16.85
C VAL A 102 9.36 -0.46 16.91
N GLU A 103 8.80 -1.09 15.87
CA GLU A 103 8.75 -2.55 15.75
C GLU A 103 10.14 -3.16 15.69
N SER A 104 11.00 -2.70 14.78
CA SER A 104 12.37 -3.18 14.65
C SER A 104 13.19 -3.05 15.93
N VAL A 105 13.11 -1.92 16.63
CA VAL A 105 13.85 -1.70 17.89
C VAL A 105 13.33 -2.61 19.00
N ALA A 106 12.00 -2.78 19.10
CA ALA A 106 11.41 -3.64 20.13
C ALA A 106 11.77 -5.12 19.89
N GLU A 107 11.73 -5.60 18.65
CA GLU A 107 12.13 -6.96 18.30
C GLU A 107 13.60 -7.24 18.62
N ALA A 108 14.50 -6.30 18.27
CA ALA A 108 15.92 -6.41 18.62
C ALA A 108 16.12 -6.47 20.15
N LEU A 109 15.45 -5.59 20.90
CA LEU A 109 15.52 -5.56 22.36
C LEU A 109 14.99 -6.85 22.99
N PHE A 110 13.89 -7.42 22.48
CA PHE A 110 13.39 -8.69 23.00
C PHE A 110 14.30 -9.87 22.69
N SER A 111 14.90 -9.90 21.48
CA SER A 111 15.89 -10.92 21.12
C SER A 111 17.11 -10.85 22.04
N GLU A 112 17.67 -9.66 22.24
CA GLU A 112 18.82 -9.44 23.13
C GLU A 112 18.49 -9.83 24.58
N TRP A 113 17.31 -9.43 25.09
CA TRP A 113 16.87 -9.80 26.42
C TRP A 113 16.72 -11.32 26.57
N GLU A 114 16.20 -12.03 25.56
CA GLU A 114 16.11 -13.50 25.57
C GLU A 114 17.49 -14.17 25.61
N GLU A 115 18.49 -13.61 24.92
CA GLU A 115 19.88 -14.06 24.99
C GLU A 115 20.47 -13.82 26.39
N GLU A 116 20.28 -12.64 26.96
CA GLU A 116 20.76 -12.29 28.30
C GLU A 116 20.14 -13.17 29.40
N LEU A 117 18.90 -13.61 29.23
CA LEU A 117 18.26 -14.56 30.14
C LEU A 117 19.04 -15.88 30.28
N ASN A 118 19.83 -16.26 29.27
CA ASN A 118 20.67 -17.44 29.31
C ASN A 118 21.97 -17.24 30.10
N LEU A 119 22.37 -15.99 30.34
CA LEU A 119 23.57 -15.64 31.10
C LEU A 119 23.32 -15.59 32.61
N TYR A 120 22.06 -15.52 33.06
CA TYR A 120 21.71 -15.53 34.47
C TYR A 120 22.08 -16.85 35.16
N THR A 121 22.92 -16.77 36.19
CA THR A 121 23.25 -17.89 37.09
C THR A 121 22.27 -18.01 38.26
N ASN A 122 21.63 -16.91 38.68
CA ASN A 122 20.64 -16.90 39.75
C ASN A 122 19.24 -17.25 39.22
N ALA A 123 18.71 -18.40 39.63
CA ALA A 123 17.42 -18.91 39.16
C ALA A 123 16.21 -18.02 39.51
N LYS A 124 16.24 -17.32 40.65
CA LYS A 124 15.18 -16.37 41.03
C LYS A 124 15.20 -15.15 40.12
N LEU A 125 16.37 -14.54 39.92
CA LEU A 125 16.52 -13.38 39.04
C LEU A 125 16.15 -13.71 37.59
N LYS A 126 16.53 -14.89 37.09
CA LYS A 126 16.13 -15.36 35.75
C LYS A 126 14.62 -15.45 35.61
N ARG A 127 13.93 -16.05 36.58
CA ARG A 127 12.46 -16.17 36.58
C ARG A 127 11.77 -14.81 36.66
N ASP A 128 12.25 -13.92 37.52
CA ASP A 128 11.70 -12.56 37.67
C ASP A 128 11.87 -11.77 36.37
N SER A 129 13.04 -11.86 35.71
CA SER A 129 13.34 -11.22 34.42
C SER A 129 12.49 -11.80 33.27
N GLN A 130 12.32 -13.12 33.22
CA GLN A 130 11.39 -13.78 32.26
C GLN A 130 9.94 -13.32 32.42
N GLY A 131 9.50 -13.10 33.66
CA GLY A 131 8.17 -12.54 33.94
C GLY A 131 8.00 -11.15 33.33
N LYS A 132 8.98 -10.27 33.56
CA LYS A 132 9.00 -8.90 33.00
C LYS A 132 9.02 -8.92 31.47
N LEU A 133 9.87 -9.74 30.85
CA LEU A 133 9.93 -9.87 29.40
C LEU A 133 8.55 -10.20 28.80
N ARG A 134 7.86 -11.21 29.35
CA ARG A 134 6.53 -11.62 28.88
C ARG A 134 5.48 -10.52 29.04
N GLU A 135 5.52 -9.82 30.17
CA GLU A 135 4.63 -8.69 30.44
C GLU A 135 4.87 -7.56 29.44
N THR A 136 6.13 -7.15 29.24
CA THR A 136 6.52 -6.11 28.30
C THR A 136 6.15 -6.48 26.86
N GLN A 137 6.40 -7.72 26.43
CA GLN A 137 5.99 -8.21 25.10
C GLN A 137 4.47 -8.12 24.90
N THR A 138 3.68 -8.42 25.95
CA THR A 138 2.22 -8.34 25.89
C THR A 138 1.74 -6.90 25.74
N GLN A 139 2.27 -5.98 26.55
CA GLN A 139 1.97 -4.55 26.48
C GLN A 139 2.37 -3.96 25.13
N TYR A 140 3.57 -4.29 24.65
CA TYR A 140 4.08 -3.90 23.35
C TYR A 140 3.15 -4.36 22.20
N LYS A 141 2.74 -5.63 22.18
CA LYS A 141 1.81 -6.14 21.15
C LYS A 141 0.47 -5.41 21.15
N SER A 142 0.00 -4.93 22.30
CA SER A 142 -1.22 -4.13 22.39
C SER A 142 -1.02 -2.74 21.77
N MET A 143 0.09 -2.08 22.13
CA MET A 143 0.46 -0.77 21.60
C MET A 143 0.66 -0.82 20.07
N LEU A 144 1.42 -1.79 19.55
CA LEU A 144 1.66 -1.95 18.12
C LEU A 144 0.36 -2.12 17.35
N ARG A 145 -0.55 -2.97 17.84
CA ARG A 145 -1.89 -3.15 17.25
C ARG A 145 -2.68 -1.84 17.19
N ALA A 146 -2.63 -1.02 18.25
CA ALA A 146 -3.30 0.28 18.25
C ALA A 146 -2.71 1.23 17.21
N MET A 147 -1.37 1.28 17.08
CA MET A 147 -0.69 2.11 16.08
C MET A 147 -1.05 1.67 14.65
N ARG A 148 -0.95 0.36 14.36
CA ARG A 148 -1.31 -0.21 13.04
C ARG A 148 -2.79 0.00 12.70
N LYS A 149 -3.68 -0.04 13.71
CA LYS A 149 -5.10 0.28 13.51
C LYS A 149 -5.29 1.73 13.04
N VAL A 150 -4.59 2.68 13.65
CA VAL A 150 -4.65 4.09 13.22
C VAL A 150 -4.07 4.25 11.81
N GLU A 151 -2.91 3.64 11.54
CA GLU A 151 -2.29 3.62 10.21
C GLU A 151 -3.26 3.10 9.13
N SER A 152 -3.95 1.98 9.39
CA SER A 152 -4.90 1.38 8.44
C SER A 152 -6.09 2.26 8.08
N SER A 153 -6.38 3.30 8.87
CA SER A 153 -7.45 4.27 8.61
C SER A 153 -7.04 5.39 7.65
N MET A 154 -5.74 5.54 7.36
CA MET A 154 -5.23 6.62 6.51
C MET A 154 -5.50 6.43 5.01
N PRO A 155 -5.33 5.25 4.41
CA PRO A 155 -5.54 5.06 2.96
C PRO A 155 -6.96 5.43 2.46
N PRO A 156 -8.06 5.13 3.18
CA PRO A 156 -9.39 5.57 2.78
C PRO A 156 -9.56 7.10 2.77
N VAL A 157 -8.94 7.79 3.73
CA VAL A 157 -8.98 9.26 3.81
C VAL A 157 -8.17 9.88 2.68
N LEU A 158 -6.97 9.34 2.41
CA LEU A 158 -6.14 9.76 1.27
C LEU A 158 -6.86 9.55 -0.06
N SER A 159 -7.54 8.41 -0.23
CA SER A 159 -8.32 8.12 -1.44
C SER A 159 -9.47 9.12 -1.61
N ALA A 160 -10.14 9.51 -0.51
CA ALA A 160 -11.19 10.52 -0.57
C ALA A 160 -10.64 11.90 -0.98
N LEU A 161 -9.51 12.34 -0.42
CA LEU A 161 -8.87 13.59 -0.80
C LEU A 161 -8.41 13.57 -2.27
N GLN A 162 -7.78 12.47 -2.68
CA GLN A 162 -7.34 12.24 -4.05
C GLN A 162 -8.51 12.41 -5.03
N ASN A 163 -9.67 11.78 -4.76
CA ASN A 163 -10.85 11.86 -5.61
C ASN A 163 -11.47 13.28 -5.74
N ASN A 164 -11.14 14.22 -4.84
CA ASN A 164 -11.63 15.59 -4.89
C ASN A 164 -10.63 16.57 -5.53
N VAL A 165 -9.43 16.08 -5.89
CA VAL A 165 -8.43 16.80 -6.70
C VAL A 165 -8.35 16.22 -8.12
N LEU A 166 -9.40 15.50 -8.55
CA LEU A 166 -9.51 14.82 -9.85
C LEU A 166 -10.43 15.53 -10.85
#